data_AF-A0A8D3DXZ1-F1
#
_entry.id   AF-A0A8D3DXZ1-F1
#
_cell.length_a   1.000
_cell.length_b   1.000
_cell.length_c   1.000
_cell.angle_alpha   90.00
_cell.angle_beta   90.00
_cell.angle_gamma   90.00
#
_symmetry.space_group_name_H-M   'P 1'
#
loop_
_entity.id
_entity.type
_entity.pdbx_description
1 polymer ?
#
loop_
_entity_poly.entity_id
_entity_poly.type
_entity_poly.pdbx_seq_one_letter_code
_entity_poly.pdbx_strand_id
1 'polypeptide(L)'
;MEDVVLHHQSGSADGLRSLLERTEKLLETFPCRPPPVFMPWFPSAAAGPRRQIRPAKPAPLLLPPPLRHRAEGAISPQKHKDGAFRASPLERSWSAAMPRGVPPQKSLSQLFDRVVSAHRLHLRQRAKWVIREHNCGAVWRTLSRSVRRAGMPTCNANIQRDRAEIWVFCDVLYSEQVGRLLKAELQLTGTIVLSVHRQGNVFSM
;
A
#
# COMPACT_ATOMS: atom_id res chain seq x y z
N MET A 1 31.55 31.63 26.77
CA MET A 1 31.81 30.88 25.53
C MET A 1 31.85 29.43 25.96
N GLU A 2 30.97 28.59 25.43
CA GLU A 2 30.99 27.16 25.76
C GLU A 2 32.03 26.47 24.88
N ASP A 3 32.90 25.66 25.48
CA ASP A 3 33.90 24.90 24.73
C ASP A 3 33.21 23.72 24.02
N VAL A 4 33.28 23.69 22.70
CA VAL A 4 32.66 22.64 21.87
C VAL A 4 33.72 21.70 21.32
N VAL A 5 33.60 20.40 21.60
CA VAL A 5 34.51 19.35 21.09
C VAL A 5 33.87 18.65 19.90
N LEU A 6 34.50 18.74 18.73
CA LEU A 6 34.03 18.11 17.50
C LEU A 6 34.71 16.74 17.30
N HIS A 7 33.94 15.66 17.44
CA HIS A 7 34.41 14.30 17.11
C HIS A 7 34.13 13.97 15.63
N HIS A 8 35.16 13.56 14.89
CA HIS A 8 35.04 13.16 13.48
C HIS A 8 35.75 11.83 13.21
N GLN A 9 35.35 11.14 12.13
CA GLN A 9 36.00 9.89 11.72
C GLN A 9 37.35 10.16 11.03
N SER A 10 38.37 9.35 11.35
CA SER A 10 39.73 9.46 10.79
C SER A 10 39.78 8.84 9.40
N GLY A 11 39.46 9.63 8.37
CA GLY A 11 39.54 9.17 6.96
C GLY A 11 39.47 10.27 5.89
N SER A 12 39.35 11.55 6.28
CA SER A 12 39.26 12.69 5.36
C SER A 12 39.94 13.88 6.05
N ALA A 13 41.24 14.06 5.80
CA ALA A 13 41.95 15.28 6.20
C ALA A 13 41.52 16.47 5.31
N ASP A 14 41.20 16.18 4.05
CA ASP A 14 40.61 17.12 3.10
C ASP A 14 39.12 17.33 3.42
N GLY A 15 38.83 18.27 4.31
CA GLY A 15 37.45 18.62 4.66
C GLY A 15 37.25 19.17 6.06
N LEU A 16 38.26 19.12 6.94
CA LEU A 16 38.11 19.59 8.33
C LEU A 16 37.62 21.05 8.41
N ARG A 17 38.16 21.93 7.56
CA ARG A 17 37.70 23.33 7.49
C ARG A 17 36.23 23.46 7.10
N SER A 18 35.79 22.71 6.08
CA SER A 18 34.38 22.69 5.66
C SER A 18 33.48 22.08 6.74
N LEU A 19 33.99 21.09 7.48
CA LEU A 19 33.29 20.48 8.61
C LEU A 19 33.09 21.51 9.74
N LEU A 20 34.14 22.26 10.09
CA LEU A 20 34.09 23.32 11.09
C LEU A 20 33.08 24.42 10.71
N GLU A 21 33.18 24.96 9.49
CA GLU A 21 32.26 25.98 8.97
C GLU A 21 30.79 25.49 8.99
N ARG A 22 30.56 24.20 8.70
CA ARG A 22 29.22 23.61 8.76
C ARG A 22 28.73 23.41 10.19
N THR A 23 29.60 22.99 11.10
CA THR A 23 29.24 22.78 12.51
C THR A 23 28.93 24.09 13.21
N GLU A 24 29.68 25.16 12.91
CA GLU A 24 29.40 26.51 13.39
C GLU A 24 27.98 26.94 13.00
N LYS A 25 27.63 26.78 11.72
CA LYS A 25 26.29 27.09 11.21
C LYS A 25 25.17 26.21 11.81
N LEU A 26 25.47 24.99 12.24
CA LEU A 26 24.49 24.11 12.90
C LEU A 26 24.28 24.46 14.37
N LEU A 27 25.29 25.06 15.01
CA LEU A 27 25.22 25.53 16.38
C LEU A 27 24.60 26.93 16.48
N GLU A 28 24.49 27.65 15.36
CA GLU A 28 23.72 28.89 15.29
C GLU A 28 22.30 28.67 15.79
N THR A 29 21.83 29.59 16.63
CA THR A 29 20.45 29.57 17.11
C THR A 29 19.51 29.82 15.94
N PHE A 30 18.61 28.88 15.70
CA PHE A 30 17.57 29.01 14.67
C PHE A 30 16.20 29.22 15.32
N PRO A 31 15.25 29.85 14.63
CA PRO A 31 13.92 30.05 15.16
C PRO A 31 13.21 28.70 15.34
N CYS A 32 12.98 28.32 16.60
CA CYS A 32 12.17 27.15 16.93
C CYS A 32 10.70 27.48 16.74
N ARG A 33 10.03 26.78 15.81
CA ARG A 33 8.58 26.83 15.72
C ARG A 33 7.99 26.16 16.98
N PRO A 34 7.05 26.79 17.69
CA PRO A 34 6.36 26.11 18.78
C PRO A 34 5.68 24.84 18.24
N PRO A 35 5.81 23.69 18.93
CA PRO A 35 5.16 22.46 18.49
C PRO A 35 3.65 22.71 18.41
N PRO A 36 2.98 22.28 17.32
CA PRO A 36 1.54 22.47 17.21
C PRO A 36 0.86 21.68 18.33
N VAL A 37 -0.03 22.35 19.07
CA VAL A 37 -0.90 21.67 20.03
C VAL A 37 -1.85 20.78 19.25
N PHE A 38 -1.97 19.52 19.66
CA PHE A 38 -2.93 18.62 19.06
C PHE A 38 -4.34 19.19 19.22
N MET A 39 -5.01 19.44 18.09
CA MET A 39 -6.40 19.84 18.04
C MET A 39 -7.19 18.82 17.22
N PRO A 40 -8.19 18.14 17.82
CA PRO A 40 -9.11 17.32 17.04
C PRO A 40 -9.78 18.18 15.98
N TRP A 41 -9.71 17.77 14.72
CA TRP A 41 -10.41 18.46 13.63
C TRP A 41 -11.92 18.53 13.84
N PHE A 42 -12.48 17.66 14.68
CA PHE A 42 -13.89 17.61 15.03
C PHE A 42 -14.04 17.60 16.56
N PRO A 43 -14.14 18.77 17.23
CA PRO A 43 -14.32 18.84 18.67
C PRO A 43 -15.69 18.30 19.07
N SER A 44 -15.70 17.38 20.04
CA SER A 44 -16.92 16.69 20.50
C SER A 44 -17.99 17.62 21.12
N ALA A 45 -17.63 18.86 21.45
CA ALA A 45 -18.48 19.81 22.18
C ALA A 45 -19.24 20.80 21.28
N ALA A 46 -18.73 21.12 20.08
CA ALA A 46 -19.32 22.17 19.22
C ALA A 46 -20.38 21.63 18.24
N ALA A 47 -20.36 20.32 17.98
CA ALA A 47 -21.44 19.64 17.27
C ALA A 47 -22.24 18.86 18.30
N GLY A 48 -23.48 19.29 18.59
CA GLY A 48 -24.44 18.48 19.36
C GLY A 48 -24.49 17.04 18.82
N PRO A 49 -25.01 16.07 19.60
CA PRO A 49 -24.73 14.64 19.42
C PRO A 49 -24.98 14.15 17.99
N ARG A 50 -23.95 14.22 17.15
CA ARG A 50 -23.98 13.68 15.79
C ARG A 50 -24.01 12.18 15.98
N ARG A 51 -25.20 11.60 15.85
CA ARG A 51 -25.40 10.16 15.91
C ARG A 51 -24.54 9.53 14.83
N GLN A 52 -23.44 8.91 15.24
CA GLN A 52 -22.59 8.14 14.36
C GLN A 52 -23.47 7.08 13.70
N ILE A 53 -23.46 7.03 12.37
CA ILE A 53 -24.16 5.98 11.64
C ILE A 53 -23.47 4.67 11.98
N ARG A 54 -24.17 3.82 12.73
CA ARG A 54 -23.68 2.48 13.05
C ARG A 54 -24.38 1.46 12.16
N PRO A 55 -23.66 0.46 11.63
CA PRO A 55 -24.30 -0.68 10.99
C PRO A 55 -25.31 -1.32 11.94
N ALA A 56 -26.49 -1.69 11.43
CA ALA A 56 -27.51 -2.35 12.22
C ALA A 56 -27.10 -3.75 12.69
N LYS A 57 -26.14 -4.38 11.99
CA LYS A 57 -25.63 -5.71 12.30
C LYS A 57 -24.21 -5.61 12.88
N PRO A 58 -23.91 -6.29 14.00
CA PRO A 58 -22.55 -6.39 14.52
C PRO A 58 -21.67 -7.20 13.55
N ALA A 59 -20.36 -7.02 13.65
CA ALA A 59 -19.41 -7.84 12.92
C ALA A 59 -19.61 -9.33 13.29
N PRO A 60 -19.45 -10.28 12.35
CA PRO A 60 -19.54 -11.70 12.65
C PRO A 60 -18.48 -12.07 13.69
N LEU A 61 -18.91 -12.59 14.84
CA LEU A 61 -18.01 -13.18 15.82
C LEU A 61 -17.76 -14.63 15.40
N LEU A 62 -16.50 -14.98 15.13
CA LEU A 62 -16.11 -16.38 14.94
C LEU A 62 -16.12 -17.08 16.30
N LEU A 63 -17.29 -17.52 16.75
CA LEU A 63 -17.38 -18.48 17.84
C LEU A 63 -16.99 -19.86 17.31
N PRO A 64 -16.16 -20.64 18.05
CA PRO A 64 -15.93 -22.04 17.71
C PRO A 64 -17.27 -22.79 17.70
N PRO A 65 -17.45 -23.78 16.79
CA PRO A 65 -18.75 -24.40 16.57
C PRO A 65 -19.23 -25.13 17.84
N PRO A 66 -20.49 -24.92 18.28
CA PRO A 66 -21.05 -25.66 19.40
C PRO A 66 -21.26 -27.13 19.00
N LEU A 67 -20.95 -28.02 19.93
CA LEU A 67 -21.24 -29.46 19.83
C LEU A 67 -22.75 -29.64 19.62
N ARG A 68 -23.09 -30.32 18.52
CA ARG A 68 -24.47 -30.62 18.13
C ARG A 68 -25.13 -31.49 19.20
N HIS A 69 -26.08 -30.95 19.94
CA HIS A 69 -27.14 -31.75 20.54
C HIS A 69 -28.44 -31.57 19.76
N ARG A 70 -28.98 -32.71 19.36
CA ARG A 70 -30.18 -32.94 18.55
C ARG A 70 -31.38 -33.10 19.49
N ALA A 71 -32.44 -32.33 19.26
CA ALA A 71 -33.83 -32.60 19.70
C ALA A 71 -34.74 -31.78 18.76
N GLU A 72 -35.33 -32.37 17.72
CA GLU A 72 -36.65 -33.03 17.69
C GLU A 72 -37.83 -32.13 18.13
N GLY A 73 -38.52 -31.61 17.10
CA GLY A 73 -39.97 -31.61 16.91
C GLY A 73 -40.90 -30.99 17.95
N ALA A 74 -41.58 -29.90 17.58
CA ALA A 74 -43.00 -29.69 17.91
C ALA A 74 -43.63 -28.60 17.03
N ILE A 75 -44.89 -28.83 16.65
CA ILE A 75 -45.72 -28.14 15.67
C ILE A 75 -46.50 -26.97 16.33
N SER A 76 -46.87 -25.98 15.50
CA SER A 76 -47.70 -24.78 15.74
C SER A 76 -49.13 -25.06 16.25
N PRO A 77 -49.91 -24.03 16.70
CA PRO A 77 -50.97 -23.51 15.81
C PRO A 77 -51.23 -21.98 15.86
N GLN A 78 -52.04 -21.53 14.88
CA GLN A 78 -52.30 -20.18 14.36
C GLN A 78 -53.28 -19.26 15.13
N LYS A 79 -53.29 -17.95 14.76
CA LYS A 79 -54.42 -16.99 14.46
C LYS A 79 -54.04 -15.56 14.95
N HIS A 80 -54.31 -14.41 14.33
CA HIS A 80 -55.23 -13.95 13.28
C HIS A 80 -54.69 -12.66 12.58
N LYS A 81 -55.37 -12.26 11.50
CA LYS A 81 -55.07 -11.20 10.50
C LYS A 81 -54.98 -9.76 11.05
N ASP A 82 -54.19 -8.90 10.38
CA ASP A 82 -54.67 -7.69 9.66
C ASP A 82 -53.52 -6.90 8.99
N GLY A 83 -53.81 -6.26 7.85
CA GLY A 83 -53.01 -5.16 7.29
C GLY A 83 -51.99 -5.51 6.20
N ALA A 84 -52.46 -5.68 4.96
CA ALA A 84 -51.61 -5.75 3.78
C ALA A 84 -50.96 -4.38 3.46
N PHE A 85 -49.67 -4.25 3.74
CA PHE A 85 -48.72 -3.62 2.83
C PHE A 85 -47.54 -4.60 2.72
N ARG A 86 -47.55 -5.41 1.66
CA ARG A 86 -46.39 -6.24 1.29
C ARG A 86 -45.26 -5.27 0.94
N ALA A 87 -44.42 -4.95 1.93
CA ALA A 87 -43.09 -4.46 1.65
C ALA A 87 -42.39 -5.59 0.90
N SER A 88 -42.29 -5.46 -0.42
CA SER A 88 -41.34 -6.24 -1.20
C SER A 88 -40.00 -6.19 -0.47
N PRO A 89 -39.24 -7.30 -0.41
CA PRO A 89 -37.87 -7.23 0.09
C PRO A 89 -37.20 -6.14 -0.74
N LEU A 90 -36.78 -5.06 -0.09
CA LEU A 90 -36.05 -3.99 -0.74
C LEU A 90 -34.75 -4.63 -1.22
N GLU A 91 -34.78 -5.11 -2.46
CA GLU A 91 -33.68 -5.77 -3.13
C GLU A 91 -32.59 -4.71 -3.21
N ARG A 92 -31.61 -4.81 -2.32
CA ARG A 92 -30.46 -3.93 -2.32
C ARG A 92 -29.62 -4.31 -3.53
N SER A 93 -29.95 -3.73 -4.67
CA SER A 93 -29.13 -3.80 -5.86
C SER A 93 -27.95 -2.85 -5.67
N TRP A 94 -26.75 -3.41 -5.79
CA TRP A 94 -25.54 -2.64 -5.97
C TRP A 94 -25.17 -2.74 -7.45
N SER A 95 -25.07 -1.61 -8.13
CA SER A 95 -24.49 -1.53 -9.45
C SER A 95 -23.11 -0.89 -9.34
N ALA A 96 -22.08 -1.63 -9.73
CA ALA A 96 -20.77 -1.06 -9.96
C ALA A 96 -20.78 -0.45 -11.37
N ALA A 97 -20.91 0.87 -11.45
CA ALA A 97 -20.68 1.57 -12.71
C ALA A 97 -19.18 1.52 -13.02
N MET A 98 -18.82 0.84 -14.11
CA MET A 98 -17.49 1.01 -14.70
C MET A 98 -17.38 2.47 -15.16
N PRO A 99 -16.23 3.15 -14.95
CA PRO A 99 -16.00 4.46 -15.53
C PRO A 99 -16.32 4.41 -17.03
N ARG A 100 -17.26 5.24 -17.50
CA ARG A 100 -17.47 5.41 -18.95
C ARG A 100 -16.17 5.96 -19.52
N GLY A 101 -15.58 5.20 -20.43
CA GLY A 101 -14.21 5.40 -20.88
C GLY A 101 -13.30 4.39 -20.19
N VAL A 102 -13.36 3.13 -20.64
CA VAL A 102 -12.26 2.18 -20.42
C VAL A 102 -11.04 2.84 -21.07
N PRO A 103 -10.03 3.30 -20.31
CA PRO A 103 -8.78 3.68 -20.93
C PRO A 103 -8.31 2.45 -21.71
N PRO A 104 -7.79 2.60 -22.94
CA PRO A 104 -7.48 1.47 -23.81
C PRO A 104 -6.77 0.41 -22.97
N GLN A 105 -7.39 -0.78 -22.89
CA GLN A 105 -6.79 -1.92 -22.20
C GLN A 105 -5.42 -2.09 -22.85
N LYS A 106 -4.36 -1.73 -22.12
CA LYS A 106 -3.01 -1.98 -22.60
C LYS A 106 -2.90 -3.49 -22.72
N SER A 107 -2.74 -3.97 -23.94
CA SER A 107 -2.55 -5.37 -24.22
C SER A 107 -1.27 -5.83 -23.53
N LEU A 108 -1.40 -6.87 -22.72
CA LEU A 108 -0.27 -7.59 -22.16
C LEU A 108 0.45 -8.30 -23.31
N SER A 109 1.75 -8.53 -23.19
CA SER A 109 2.42 -9.39 -24.17
C SER A 109 1.87 -10.81 -24.06
N GLN A 110 1.91 -11.54 -25.19
CA GLN A 110 1.49 -12.94 -25.22
C GLN A 110 2.24 -13.79 -24.17
N LEU A 111 3.50 -13.47 -23.88
CA LEU A 111 4.28 -14.15 -22.86
C LEU A 111 3.70 -13.88 -21.47
N PHE A 112 3.40 -12.62 -21.15
CA PHE A 112 2.87 -12.26 -19.85
C PHE A 112 1.43 -12.76 -19.67
N ASP A 113 0.61 -12.76 -20.73
CA ASP A 113 -0.73 -13.36 -20.71
C ASP A 113 -0.70 -14.86 -20.38
N ARG A 114 0.27 -15.61 -20.93
CA ARG A 114 0.46 -17.03 -20.58
C ARG A 114 0.80 -17.20 -19.11
N VAL A 115 1.62 -16.32 -18.55
CA VAL A 115 2.00 -16.36 -17.12
C VAL A 115 0.81 -16.04 -16.22
N VAL A 116 0.04 -15.00 -16.55
CA VAL A 116 -1.18 -14.62 -15.84
C VAL A 116 -2.19 -15.78 -15.86
N SER A 117 -2.36 -16.42 -17.01
CA SER A 117 -3.25 -17.57 -17.17
C SER A 117 -2.78 -18.80 -16.40
N ALA A 118 -1.49 -19.14 -16.50
CA ALA A 118 -0.90 -20.30 -15.82
C ALA A 118 -1.01 -20.20 -14.30
N HIS A 119 -0.80 -19.01 -13.75
CA HIS A 119 -0.90 -18.75 -12.31
C HIS A 119 -2.30 -18.33 -11.85
N ARG A 120 -3.29 -18.30 -12.77
CA ARG A 120 -4.68 -17.89 -12.52
C ARG A 120 -4.76 -16.54 -11.79
N LEU A 121 -3.94 -15.58 -12.22
CA LEU A 121 -3.84 -14.27 -11.58
C LEU A 121 -4.98 -13.36 -12.00
N HIS A 122 -5.55 -12.64 -11.06
CA HIS A 122 -6.54 -11.61 -11.38
C HIS A 122 -5.83 -10.30 -11.77
N LEU A 123 -6.29 -9.62 -12.82
CA LEU A 123 -5.63 -8.42 -13.36
C LEU A 123 -5.51 -7.26 -12.34
N ARG A 124 -6.45 -7.16 -11.39
CA ARG A 124 -6.41 -6.16 -10.29
C ARG A 124 -5.74 -6.68 -9.01
N GLN A 125 -5.20 -7.89 -9.02
CA GLN A 125 -4.45 -8.43 -7.89
C GLN A 125 -3.15 -7.64 -7.73
N ARG A 126 -2.73 -7.41 -6.48
CA ARG A 126 -1.44 -6.76 -6.21
C ARG A 126 -0.30 -7.76 -6.39
N ALA A 127 0.68 -7.35 -7.18
CA ALA A 127 1.97 -7.99 -7.38
C ALA A 127 3.10 -7.03 -6.96
N LYS A 128 4.31 -7.54 -6.76
CA LYS A 128 5.50 -6.74 -6.46
C LYS A 128 6.66 -7.13 -7.37
N TRP A 129 7.33 -6.14 -7.95
CA TRP A 129 8.66 -6.32 -8.51
C TRP A 129 9.68 -6.28 -7.39
N VAL A 130 10.59 -7.26 -7.37
CA VAL A 130 11.71 -7.36 -6.44
C VAL A 130 12.98 -6.98 -7.21
N ILE A 131 13.59 -5.88 -6.80
CA ILE A 131 14.86 -5.38 -7.32
C ILE A 131 15.90 -5.60 -6.23
N ARG A 132 16.97 -6.33 -6.55
CA ARG A 132 18.07 -6.62 -5.61
C ARG A 132 19.23 -5.66 -5.82
N GLU A 133 20.12 -5.64 -4.83
CA GLU A 133 21.34 -4.83 -4.88
C GLU A 133 22.16 -5.10 -6.14
N HIS A 134 22.39 -6.36 -6.54
CA HIS A 134 23.18 -6.65 -7.75
C HIS A 134 22.53 -6.18 -9.06
N ASN A 135 21.23 -5.88 -9.07
CA ASN A 135 20.57 -5.26 -10.23
C ASN A 135 20.85 -3.76 -10.32
N CYS A 136 21.29 -3.17 -9.21
CA CYS A 136 21.59 -1.76 -9.07
C CYS A 136 23.12 -1.62 -8.96
N GLY A 137 23.78 -0.98 -9.92
CA GLY A 137 25.17 -0.55 -9.74
C GLY A 137 25.29 0.55 -8.65
N ALA A 138 26.14 1.56 -8.87
CA ALA A 138 26.21 2.77 -8.03
C ALA A 138 24.88 3.58 -7.94
N VAL A 139 23.80 3.08 -8.56
CA VAL A 139 22.49 3.68 -8.80
C VAL A 139 21.52 3.54 -7.63
N TRP A 140 21.83 2.75 -6.59
CA TRP A 140 20.94 2.54 -5.43
C TRP A 140 20.45 3.85 -4.76
N ARG A 141 21.35 4.85 -4.64
CA ARG A 141 21.01 6.19 -4.13
C ARG A 141 20.12 6.99 -5.08
N THR A 142 20.29 6.83 -6.39
CA THR A 142 19.52 7.52 -7.44
C THR A 142 18.10 6.97 -7.52
N LEU A 143 17.96 5.65 -7.44
CA LEU A 143 16.68 4.94 -7.52
C LEU A 143 15.72 5.34 -6.40
N SER A 144 16.23 5.51 -5.18
CA SER A 144 15.42 6.03 -4.07
C SER A 144 14.80 7.41 -4.36
N ARG A 145 15.50 8.26 -5.12
CA ARG A 145 15.02 9.60 -5.50
C ARG A 145 14.10 9.56 -6.71
N SER A 146 14.41 8.73 -7.71
CA SER A 146 13.61 8.56 -8.93
C SER A 146 12.27 7.90 -8.65
N VAL A 147 12.22 6.84 -7.82
CA VAL A 147 10.96 6.19 -7.42
C VAL A 147 10.00 7.17 -6.73
N ARG A 148 10.53 8.12 -5.94
CA ARG A 148 9.73 9.18 -5.31
C ARG A 148 9.27 10.28 -6.28
N ARG A 149 9.99 10.49 -7.40
CA ARG A 149 9.72 11.54 -8.39
C ARG A 149 8.93 11.06 -9.62
N ALA A 150 9.02 9.77 -9.96
CA ALA A 150 8.59 9.24 -11.26
C ALA A 150 7.07 9.12 -11.46
N GLY A 151 6.24 9.52 -10.50
CA GLY A 151 4.78 9.60 -10.70
C GLY A 151 4.15 8.31 -11.26
N MET A 152 4.67 7.15 -10.85
CA MET A 152 4.24 5.87 -11.42
C MET A 152 2.76 5.61 -11.09
N PRO A 153 1.91 5.31 -12.08
CA PRO A 153 0.48 5.15 -11.85
C PRO A 153 0.22 3.94 -10.93
N THR A 154 -0.51 4.14 -9.83
CA THR A 154 -0.94 3.10 -8.87
C THR A 154 0.17 2.29 -8.19
N CYS A 155 1.43 2.71 -8.35
CA CYS A 155 2.58 1.99 -7.81
C CYS A 155 2.98 2.50 -6.43
N ASN A 156 3.34 1.59 -5.53
CA ASN A 156 3.93 1.91 -4.23
C ASN A 156 5.27 1.18 -4.10
N ALA A 157 6.29 1.83 -3.55
CA ALA A 157 7.59 1.22 -3.39
C ALA A 157 8.01 1.17 -1.92
N ASN A 158 8.62 0.06 -1.53
CA ASN A 158 9.14 -0.17 -0.19
C ASN A 158 10.60 -0.62 -0.25
N ILE A 159 11.45 -0.06 0.61
CA ILE A 159 12.87 -0.39 0.70
C ILE A 159 13.08 -1.33 1.90
N GLN A 160 13.50 -2.55 1.62
CA GLN A 160 13.84 -3.57 2.61
C GLN A 160 15.35 -3.57 2.83
N ARG A 161 15.81 -2.76 3.79
CA ARG A 161 17.25 -2.54 4.04
C ARG A 161 17.98 -3.83 4.44
N ASP A 162 17.36 -4.63 5.31
CA ASP A 162 17.97 -5.87 5.83
C ASP A 162 18.25 -6.92 4.75
N ARG A 163 17.53 -6.83 3.62
CA ARG A 163 17.66 -7.75 2.48
C ARG A 163 18.32 -7.12 1.26
N ALA A 164 18.69 -5.85 1.35
CA ALA A 164 19.13 -5.04 0.21
C ALA A 164 18.19 -5.16 -1.01
N GLU A 165 16.87 -5.13 -0.74
CA GLU A 165 15.81 -5.27 -1.75
C GLU A 165 14.91 -4.04 -1.82
N ILE A 166 14.40 -3.77 -3.01
CA ILE A 166 13.36 -2.76 -3.25
C ILE A 166 12.16 -3.45 -3.87
N TRP A 167 11.01 -3.26 -3.24
CA TRP A 167 9.76 -3.85 -3.66
C TRP A 167 8.87 -2.79 -4.27
N VAL A 168 8.56 -2.92 -5.57
CA VAL A 168 7.64 -2.02 -6.27
C VAL A 168 6.33 -2.75 -6.51
N PHE A 169 5.31 -2.38 -5.76
CA PHE A 169 3.97 -2.94 -5.83
C PHE A 169 3.15 -2.27 -6.94
N CYS A 170 2.48 -3.08 -7.75
CA CYS A 170 1.57 -2.66 -8.81
C CYS A 170 0.47 -3.70 -9.01
N ASP A 171 -0.57 -3.37 -9.78
CA ASP A 171 -1.59 -4.36 -10.15
C ASP A 171 -1.04 -5.25 -11.28
N VAL A 172 -1.48 -6.51 -11.36
CA VAL A 172 -1.06 -7.46 -12.42
C VAL A 172 -1.25 -6.87 -13.82
N LEU A 173 -2.34 -6.14 -14.04
CA LEU A 173 -2.65 -5.43 -15.30
C LEU A 173 -1.51 -4.51 -15.78
N TYR A 174 -0.82 -3.85 -14.85
CA TYR A 174 0.24 -2.88 -15.18
C TYR A 174 1.63 -3.45 -14.96
N SER A 175 1.74 -4.68 -14.43
CA SER A 175 3.01 -5.23 -13.94
C SER A 175 4.07 -5.30 -15.02
N GLU A 176 3.72 -5.76 -16.22
CA GLU A 176 4.68 -5.84 -17.32
C GLU A 176 5.20 -4.46 -17.75
N GLN A 177 4.31 -3.47 -17.87
CA GLN A 177 4.70 -2.11 -18.23
C GLN A 177 5.57 -1.47 -17.14
N VAL A 178 5.20 -1.67 -15.88
CA VAL A 178 5.96 -1.17 -14.73
C VAL A 178 7.36 -1.79 -14.70
N GLY A 179 7.48 -3.10 -14.94
CA GLY A 179 8.79 -3.76 -15.01
C GLY A 179 9.69 -3.17 -16.09
N ARG A 180 9.17 -2.96 -17.31
CA ARG A 180 9.91 -2.31 -18.40
C ARG A 180 10.36 -0.90 -18.04
N LEU A 181 9.46 -0.12 -17.44
CA LEU A 181 9.77 1.25 -17.01
C LEU A 181 10.83 1.28 -15.91
N LEU A 182 10.76 0.38 -14.93
CA LEU A 182 11.77 0.24 -13.89
C LEU A 182 13.14 -0.08 -14.49
N LYS A 183 13.22 -1.02 -15.43
CA LYS A 183 14.47 -1.34 -16.11
C LYS A 183 15.04 -0.16 -16.89
N ALA A 184 14.20 0.55 -17.65
CA ALA A 184 14.63 1.67 -18.49
C ALA A 184 15.10 2.88 -17.64
N GLU A 185 14.27 3.35 -16.71
CA GLU A 185 14.53 4.55 -15.91
C GLU A 185 15.70 4.38 -14.93
N LEU A 186 15.87 3.17 -14.41
CA LEU A 186 16.84 2.87 -13.36
C LEU A 186 18.08 2.17 -13.90
N GLN A 187 18.15 1.93 -15.22
CA GLN A 187 19.24 1.24 -15.90
C GLN A 187 19.61 -0.07 -15.19
N LEU A 188 18.59 -0.82 -14.76
CA LEU A 188 18.80 -2.04 -13.98
C LEU A 188 19.49 -3.09 -14.83
N THR A 189 20.52 -3.72 -14.28
CA THR A 189 21.24 -4.83 -14.91
C THR A 189 20.69 -6.17 -14.42
N GLY A 190 20.81 -7.19 -15.27
CA GLY A 190 20.33 -8.53 -14.95
C GLY A 190 18.81 -8.65 -14.88
N THR A 191 18.34 -9.58 -14.05
CA THR A 191 16.94 -10.00 -14.00
C THR A 191 16.24 -9.48 -12.74
N ILE A 192 15.07 -8.86 -12.91
CA ILE A 192 14.15 -8.52 -11.82
C ILE A 192 12.99 -9.51 -11.80
N VAL A 193 12.40 -9.71 -10.63
CA VAL A 193 11.40 -10.78 -10.43
C VAL A 193 10.06 -10.19 -9.98
N LEU A 194 8.99 -10.58 -10.64
CA LEU A 194 7.62 -10.30 -10.23
C LEU A 194 7.14 -11.41 -9.30
N SER A 195 6.70 -11.00 -8.11
CA SER A 195 6.18 -11.89 -7.09
C SER A 195 4.74 -11.52 -6.72
N VAL A 196 3.92 -12.54 -6.51
CA VAL A 196 2.53 -12.39 -6.06
C VAL A 196 2.35 -13.08 -4.71
N HIS A 197 1.63 -12.43 -3.80
CA HIS A 197 1.40 -12.94 -2.46
C HIS A 197 0.68 -14.31 -2.50
N ARG A 198 1.26 -15.32 -1.83
CA ARG A 198 0.91 -16.76 -1.86
C ARG A 198 1.40 -17.56 -3.06
N GLN A 199 1.61 -16.96 -4.24
CA GLN A 199 2.14 -17.68 -5.41
C GLN A 199 3.66 -17.62 -5.53
N GLY A 200 4.33 -16.69 -4.84
CA GLY A 200 5.77 -16.54 -4.93
C GLY A 200 6.17 -15.85 -6.23
N ASN A 201 7.30 -16.24 -6.82
CA ASN A 201 7.83 -15.63 -8.04
C ASN A 201 7.12 -16.21 -9.27
N VAL A 202 6.46 -15.35 -10.05
CA VAL A 202 5.61 -15.79 -11.18
C VAL A 202 6.17 -15.38 -12.53
N PHE A 203 6.98 -14.33 -12.59
CA PHE A 203 7.56 -13.81 -13.82
C PHE A 203 8.90 -13.15 -13.53
N SER A 204 9.75 -13.05 -14.55
CA SER A 204 11.02 -12.36 -14.46
C SER A 204 11.37 -11.71 -15.79
N MET A 205 12.05 -10.57 -15.75
CA MET A 205 12.54 -9.89 -16.95
C MET A 205 13.95 -9.39 -16.77
#